data_AF-A0A956KLV2-F1
#
_entry.id   AF-A0A956KLV2-F1
#
_cell.length_a   1.000
_cell.length_b   1.000
_cell.length_c   1.000
_cell.angle_alpha   90.00
_cell.angle_beta   90.00
_cell.angle_gamma   90.00
#
_symmetry.space_group_name_H-M   'P 1'
#
loop_
_entity.id
_entity.type
_entity.pdbx_description
1 polymer ?
#
loop_
_entity_poly.entity_id
_entity_poly.type
_entity_poly.pdbx_seq_one_letter_code
_entity_poly.pdbx_strand_id
1 'polypeptide(L)'
;MNRRSKILTPLTLIALTLTAAGIGDVDVVESYDATLGQLPEGVAVAPDGDIYVTLAGSGELRRVDGKTYQGETVAQFDVGAGFLLGMAF
;
A
#
# COMPACT_ATOMS: atom_id res chain seq x y z
N MET A 1 -13.57 -47.79 -55.99
CA MET A 1 -12.39 -46.93 -55.78
C MET A 1 -12.79 -45.80 -54.85
N ASN A 2 -12.12 -45.70 -53.70
CA ASN A 2 -12.57 -45.04 -52.46
C ASN A 2 -12.61 -43.51 -52.55
N ARG A 3 -13.69 -42.87 -52.06
CA ARG A 3 -13.63 -41.46 -51.60
C ARG A 3 -14.03 -41.42 -50.13
N ARG A 4 -13.02 -41.30 -49.27
CA ARG A 4 -13.12 -41.21 -47.81
C ARG A 4 -13.89 -39.94 -47.44
N SER A 5 -14.94 -40.06 -46.64
CA SER A 5 -15.61 -38.94 -45.98
C SER A 5 -14.66 -38.35 -44.95
N LYS A 6 -14.36 -37.04 -45.06
CA LYS A 6 -13.60 -36.31 -44.04
C LYS A 6 -14.61 -35.74 -43.04
N ILE A 7 -14.61 -36.25 -41.81
CA ILE A 7 -15.33 -35.66 -40.69
C ILE A 7 -14.50 -34.46 -40.20
N LEU A 8 -15.04 -33.25 -40.31
CA LEU A 8 -14.46 -32.05 -39.69
C LEU A 8 -15.11 -31.85 -38.32
N THR A 9 -14.36 -32.11 -37.25
CA THR A 9 -14.72 -31.67 -35.90
C THR A 9 -14.39 -30.18 -35.75
N PRO A 10 -15.33 -29.31 -35.32
CA PRO A 10 -14.98 -27.93 -35.04
C PRO A 10 -14.16 -27.86 -33.75
N LEU A 11 -12.95 -27.33 -33.84
CA LEU A 11 -12.12 -27.03 -32.68
C LEU A 11 -12.60 -25.71 -32.09
N THR A 12 -13.36 -25.75 -31.00
CA THR A 12 -13.81 -24.54 -30.30
C THR A 12 -12.62 -23.92 -29.56
N LEU A 13 -12.20 -22.74 -30.01
CA LEU A 13 -11.18 -21.95 -29.33
C LEU A 13 -11.83 -21.21 -28.15
N ILE A 14 -11.50 -21.60 -26.92
CA ILE A 14 -11.89 -20.83 -25.73
C ILE A 14 -10.90 -19.67 -25.60
N ALA A 15 -11.36 -18.45 -25.89
CA ALA A 15 -10.58 -17.24 -25.62
C ALA A 15 -10.59 -16.98 -24.12
N LEU A 16 -9.42 -17.14 -23.48
CA LEU A 16 -9.22 -16.76 -22.09
C LEU A 16 -8.99 -15.25 -22.02
N THR A 17 -9.98 -14.49 -21.52
CA THR A 17 -9.82 -13.07 -21.25
C THR A 17 -9.05 -12.89 -19.95
N LEU A 18 -7.79 -12.45 -20.05
CA LEU A 18 -6.98 -12.07 -18.91
C LEU A 18 -7.27 -10.61 -18.57
N THR A 19 -7.98 -10.35 -17.47
CA THR A 19 -8.07 -8.98 -16.92
C THR A 19 -6.75 -8.66 -16.25
N ALA A 20 -6.01 -7.70 -16.81
CA ALA A 20 -4.94 -7.06 -16.07
C ALA A 20 -5.57 -6.42 -14.82
N ALA A 21 -5.18 -6.88 -13.63
CA ALA A 21 -5.50 -6.16 -12.41
C ALA A 21 -4.90 -4.77 -12.56
N GLY A 22 -5.75 -3.74 -12.65
CA GLY A 22 -5.27 -2.37 -12.67
C GLY A 22 -4.42 -2.13 -11.43
N ILE A 23 -3.32 -1.41 -11.60
CA ILE A 23 -2.67 -0.77 -10.46
C ILE A 23 -3.76 0.15 -9.89
N GLY A 24 -4.21 -0.11 -8.67
CA GLY A 24 -5.29 0.67 -8.05
C GLY A 24 -4.91 2.15 -8.02
N ASP A 25 -5.92 3.02 -7.97
CA ASP A 25 -5.69 4.46 -7.77
C ASP A 25 -4.86 4.66 -6.48
N VAL A 26 -3.90 5.58 -6.53
CA VAL A 26 -3.06 5.95 -5.39
C VAL A 26 -3.65 7.20 -4.75
N ASP A 27 -4.08 7.09 -3.50
CA ASP A 27 -4.58 8.22 -2.71
C ASP A 27 -3.50 8.77 -1.77
N VAL A 28 -3.42 10.10 -1.68
CA VAL A 28 -2.65 10.76 -0.63
C VAL A 28 -3.49 10.74 0.64
N VAL A 29 -3.10 9.88 1.58
CA VAL A 29 -3.78 9.72 2.88
C VAL A 29 -3.43 10.85 3.84
N GLU A 30 -2.16 11.23 3.91
CA GLU A 30 -1.69 12.32 4.77
C GLU A 30 -0.51 13.04 4.11
N SER A 31 -0.36 14.33 4.41
CA SER A 31 0.76 15.16 3.97
C SER A 31 1.48 15.73 5.17
N TYR A 32 2.81 15.78 5.09
CA TYR A 32 3.68 16.20 6.18
C TYR A 32 4.51 17.43 5.76
N ASP A 33 4.69 18.36 6.70
CA ASP A 33 5.48 19.56 6.48
C ASP A 33 6.94 19.35 6.93
N ALA A 34 7.83 19.18 5.95
CA ALA A 34 9.25 19.01 6.19
C ALA A 34 9.90 20.22 6.90
N THR A 35 9.33 21.43 6.78
CA THR A 35 9.86 22.61 7.48
C THR A 35 9.59 22.57 8.98
N LEU A 36 8.64 21.75 9.42
CA LEU A 36 8.33 21.47 10.82
C LEU A 36 9.04 20.20 11.33
N GLY A 37 9.91 19.60 10.52
CA GLY A 37 10.60 18.35 10.85
C GLY A 37 9.72 17.10 10.71
N GLN A 38 8.53 17.21 10.11
CA GLN A 38 7.65 16.07 9.87
C GLN A 38 8.18 15.23 8.69
N LEU A 39 9.17 14.39 8.99
CA LEU A 39 9.92 13.60 8.01
C LEU A 39 9.55 12.11 8.16
N PRO A 40 8.54 11.60 7.43
CA PRO A 40 8.13 10.21 7.55
C PRO A 40 9.26 9.27 7.09
N GLU A 41 9.69 8.35 7.97
CA GLU A 41 10.77 7.38 7.70
C GLU A 41 10.33 5.94 7.97
N GLY A 42 9.82 5.66 9.17
CA GLY A 42 9.30 4.34 9.54
C GLY A 42 7.81 4.26 9.28
N VAL A 43 7.37 3.21 8.57
CA VAL A 43 5.95 2.89 8.39
C VAL A 43 5.70 1.43 8.73
N ALA A 44 4.65 1.15 9.50
CA ALA A 44 4.20 -0.21 9.78
C ALA A 44 2.67 -0.27 9.81
N VAL A 45 2.11 -1.39 9.36
CA VAL A 45 0.67 -1.68 9.43
C VAL A 45 0.42 -2.66 10.57
N ALA A 46 -0.42 -2.25 11.52
CA ALA A 46 -0.80 -3.08 12.66
C ALA A 46 -1.75 -4.20 12.23
N PRO A 47 -1.89 -5.28 13.03
CA PRO A 47 -2.81 -6.38 12.71
C PRO A 47 -4.28 -5.97 12.58
N ASP A 48 -4.69 -4.86 13.18
CA ASP A 48 -6.05 -4.29 13.08
C ASP A 48 -6.24 -3.38 11.85
N GLY A 49 -5.16 -3.12 11.10
CA GLY A 49 -5.14 -2.32 9.88
C GLY A 49 -4.72 -0.88 10.07
N ASP A 50 -4.52 -0.40 11.31
CA ASP A 50 -4.03 0.96 11.54
C ASP A 50 -2.58 1.10 11.08
N ILE A 51 -2.24 2.27 10.54
CA ILE A 51 -0.92 2.56 10.00
C ILE A 51 -0.19 3.45 11.00
N TYR A 52 1.06 3.11 11.31
CA TYR A 52 1.89 3.89 12.22
C TYR A 52 3.08 4.44 11.46
N VAL A 53 3.32 5.74 11.60
CA VAL A 53 4.37 6.49 10.90
C VAL A 53 5.22 7.22 11.92
N THR A 54 6.55 7.04 11.85
CA THR A 54 7.48 7.86 12.63
C THR A 54 7.90 9.09 11.84
N LEU A 55 7.77 10.26 12.47
CA LEU A 55 8.23 11.53 11.92
C LEU A 55 9.60 11.85 12.51
N ALA A 56 10.64 11.61 11.71
CA ALA A 56 12.02 11.50 12.16
C ALA A 56 12.56 12.76 12.85
N GLY A 57 12.25 13.94 12.31
CA GLY A 57 12.76 15.22 12.83
C GLY A 57 11.90 15.78 13.96
N SER A 58 10.57 15.68 13.87
CA SER A 58 9.67 16.18 14.89
C SER A 58 9.56 15.24 16.10
N GLY A 59 9.93 13.96 15.96
CA GLY A 59 9.84 12.97 17.02
C GLY A 59 8.41 12.49 17.29
N GLU A 60 7.47 12.76 16.38
CA GLU A 60 6.09 12.31 16.50
C GLU A 60 5.94 10.86 16.05
N LEU A 61 5.14 10.08 16.79
CA LEU A 61 4.54 8.85 16.29
C LEU A 61 3.09 9.16 15.89
N ARG A 62 2.83 9.06 14.59
CA ARG A 62 1.51 9.25 13.99
C ARG A 62 0.82 7.91 13.87
N ARG A 63 -0.42 7.81 14.31
CA ARG A 63 -1.34 6.73 13.94
C ARG A 63 -2.30 7.27 12.90
N VAL A 64 -2.50 6.52 11.83
CA VAL A 64 -3.51 6.76 10.82
C VAL A 64 -4.52 5.63 10.90
N ASP A 65 -5.78 5.99 11.15
CA ASP A 65 -6.87 5.02 11.22
C ASP A 65 -7.03 4.29 9.87
N GLY A 66 -6.96 2.96 9.89
CA GLY A 66 -6.94 2.14 8.67
C GLY A 66 -8.26 2.11 7.90
N LYS A 67 -9.33 2.72 8.42
CA LYS A 67 -10.67 2.74 7.81
C LYS A 67 -11.05 4.12 7.30
N THR A 68 -10.68 5.16 8.03
CA THR A 68 -11.07 6.54 7.78
C THR A 68 -9.91 7.40 7.30
N TYR A 69 -8.67 6.90 7.39
CA TYR A 69 -7.44 7.59 7.01
C TYR A 69 -7.19 8.90 7.76
N GLN A 70 -7.82 9.05 8.93
CA GLN A 70 -7.56 10.19 9.81
C GLN A 70 -6.31 9.93 10.65
N GLY A 71 -5.38 10.88 10.60
CA GLY A 71 -4.15 10.86 11.37
C GLY A 71 -4.31 11.52 12.74
N GLU A 72 -3.65 10.96 13.74
CA GLU A 72 -3.47 11.56 15.07
C GLU A 72 -2.09 11.24 15.67
N THR A 73 -1.55 12.18 16.44
CA THR A 73 -0.26 12.00 17.11
C THR A 73 -0.50 11.25 18.41
N VAL A 74 0.04 10.04 18.51
CA VAL A 74 -0.19 9.13 19.65
C VAL A 74 0.96 9.08 20.63
N ALA A 75 2.15 9.49 20.20
CA ALA A 75 3.29 9.70 21.09
C ALA A 75 4.22 10.80 20.55
N GLN A 76 5.00 11.38 21.45
CA GLN A 76 6.00 12.39 21.17
C GLN A 76 7.30 12.00 21.87
N PHE A 77 8.39 11.96 21.12
CA PHE A 77 9.72 11.62 21.62
C PHE A 77 10.64 12.83 21.51
N ASP A 78 11.49 13.04 22.51
CA ASP A 78 12.65 13.92 22.39
C ASP A 78 13.76 13.15 21.67
N VAL A 79 13.96 13.49 20.39
CA VAL A 79 14.98 12.85 19.56
C VAL A 79 16.37 13.45 19.74
N GLY A 80 16.51 14.55 20.48
CA GLY A 80 17.78 15.24 20.69
C GLY A 80 18.48 15.59 19.37
N ALA A 81 19.71 15.11 19.20
CA ALA A 81 20.47 15.24 17.96
C ALA A 81 20.28 14.05 16.99
N GLY A 82 19.39 13.11 17.32
CA GLY A 82 19.08 11.91 16.54
C GLY A 82 17.76 12.02 15.78
N PHE A 83 17.21 10.85 15.41
CA PHE A 83 16.00 10.73 14.60
C PHE A 83 15.14 9.53 15.02
N LEU A 84 13.83 9.64 14.82
CA LEU A 84 12.89 8.54 15.00
C LEU A 84 12.64 7.80 13.67
N LEU A 85 13.32 6.67 13.44
CA LEU A 85 13.45 6.07 12.10
C LEU A 85 12.71 4.75 11.88
N GLY A 86 12.63 3.89 12.89
CA GLY A 86 12.14 2.51 12.73
C GLY A 86 10.71 2.33 13.22
N MET A 87 9.93 1.52 12.50
CA MET A 87 8.65 0.98 12.97
C MET A 87 8.46 -0.47 12.54
N ALA A 88 7.96 -1.30 13.45
CA ALA A 88 7.53 -2.67 13.22
C ALA A 88 6.49 -3.07 14.30
N PHE A 89 5.77 -4.16 14.05
CA PHE A 89 4.87 -4.83 15.00
C PHE A 89 5.37 -6.23 15.34
#